data_AF-A0A151T1R9-F1
#
_entry.id   AF-A0A151T1R9-F1
#
_cell.length_a   1.000
_cell.length_b   1.000
_cell.length_c   1.000
_cell.angle_alpha   90.00
_cell.angle_beta   90.00
_cell.angle_gamma   90.00
#
_symmetry.space_group_name_H-M   'P 1'
#
loop_
_entity.id
_entity.type
_entity.pdbx_description
1 polymer ?
#
loop_
_entity_poly.entity_id
_entity_poly.type
_entity_poly.pdbx_seq_one_letter_code
_entity_poly.pdbx_strand_id
1 'polypeptide(L)'
;PDIAFSVNLLARYSSSPTRRHWNEVKQILRYLRGTMDMGLLYSNILKLELNSYADAGYLSDPHNGKSQTGYLFTSGGTAISWRSVK
;
A
#
# COMPACT_ATOMS: atom_id res chain seq x y z
N PRO A 1 -3.12 -3.06 0.94
CA PRO A 1 -3.80 -1.75 0.91
C PRO A 1 -2.76 -0.62 0.89
N ASP A 2 -2.76 0.22 -0.14
CA ASP A 2 -1.89 1.40 -0.16
C ASP A 2 -2.46 2.47 0.78
N ILE A 3 -1.97 2.47 2.03
CA ILE A 3 -2.41 3.41 3.07
C ILE A 3 -2.09 4.85 2.64
N ALA A 4 -0.94 5.08 2.01
CA ALA A 4 -0.54 6.41 1.58
C ALA A 4 -1.50 6.95 0.51
N PHE A 5 -1.90 6.11 -0.46
CA PHE A 5 -2.92 6.50 -1.43
C PHE A 5 -4.27 6.83 -0.77
N SER A 6 -4.78 5.94 0.09
CA SER A 6 -6.07 6.13 0.75
C SER A 6 -6.11 7.37 1.64
N VAL A 7 -5.03 7.64 2.39
CA VAL A 7 -4.89 8.86 3.21
C VAL A 7 -4.86 10.10 2.33
N ASN A 8 -4.06 10.11 1.26
CA ASN A 8 -3.98 11.24 0.33
C ASN A 8 -5.32 11.52 -0.36
N LEU A 9 -6.07 10.48 -0.72
CA LEU A 9 -7.39 10.62 -1.34
C LEU A 9 -8.38 11.28 -0.37
N LEU A 10 -8.43 10.84 0.88
CA LEU A 10 -9.35 11.39 1.88
C LEU A 10 -8.96 12.81 2.33
N ALA A 11 -7.66 13.12 2.35
CA ALA A 11 -7.16 14.45 2.68
C ALA A 11 -7.70 15.55 1.74
N ARG A 12 -7.99 15.21 0.48
CA ARG A 12 -8.61 16.13 -0.50
C ARG A 12 -9.99 16.63 -0.07
N TYR A 13 -10.69 15.88 0.78
CA TYR A 13 -12.02 16.21 1.28
C TYR A 13 -12.02 16.72 2.73
N SER A 14 -10.85 17.10 3.25
CA SER A 14 -10.69 17.57 4.64
C SER A 14 -11.45 18.87 4.93
N SER A 15 -11.64 19.74 3.94
CA SER A 15 -12.37 21.00 4.09
C SER A 15 -13.89 20.83 4.20
N SER A 16 -14.44 19.74 3.65
CA SER A 16 -15.89 19.44 3.69
C SER A 16 -16.12 17.92 3.67
N PRO A 17 -15.82 17.22 4.78
CA PRO A 17 -15.94 15.77 4.85
C PRO A 17 -17.41 15.31 4.86
N THR A 18 -17.68 14.17 4.25
CA THR A 18 -19.00 13.52 4.28
C THR A 18 -18.98 12.33 5.24
N ARG A 19 -20.17 11.79 5.58
CA ARG A 19 -20.28 10.56 6.37
C ARG A 19 -19.54 9.38 5.72
N ARG A 20 -19.50 9.33 4.39
CA ARG A 20 -18.72 8.33 3.64
C ARG A 20 -17.23 8.49 3.94
N HIS A 21 -16.68 9.70 3.81
CA HIS A 21 -15.27 9.96 4.11
C HIS A 21 -14.91 9.59 5.56
N TRP A 22 -15.80 9.87 6.52
CA TRP A 22 -15.59 9.50 7.91
C TRP A 22 -15.52 7.99 8.16
N ASN A 23 -16.35 7.20 7.46
CA ASN A 23 -16.31 5.75 7.55
C ASN A 23 -15.00 5.19 6.98
N GLU A 24 -14.53 5.72 5.85
CA GLU A 24 -13.24 5.32 5.25
C GLU A 24 -12.06 5.64 6.18
N VAL A 25 -12.04 6.83 6.80
CA VAL A 25 -11.01 7.18 7.80
C VAL A 25 -11.00 6.18 8.95
N LYS A 26 -12.17 5.83 9.49
CA LYS A 26 -12.27 4.83 10.56
C LYS A 26 -11.76 3.46 10.12
N GLN A 27 -11.95 3.09 8.86
CA GLN A 27 -11.45 1.83 8.33
C GLN A 27 -9.91 1.83 8.27
N ILE A 28 -9.29 2.92 7.84
CA ILE A 28 -7.84 3.11 7.89
C ILE A 28 -7.33 2.97 9.33
N LEU A 29 -7.93 3.68 10.28
CA LEU A 29 -7.52 3.63 11.69
C LEU A 29 -7.69 2.24 12.30
N ARG A 30 -8.76 1.52 11.94
CA ARG A 30 -9.01 0.15 12.41
C ARG A 30 -8.00 -0.83 11.82
N TYR A 31 -7.63 -0.66 10.56
CA TYR A 31 -6.56 -1.43 9.94
C TYR A 31 -5.24 -1.21 10.68
N LEU A 32 -4.83 0.06 10.85
CA LEU A 32 -3.60 0.41 11.58
C LEU A 32 -3.59 -0.19 12.99
N ARG A 33 -4.69 -0.08 13.73
CA ARG A 33 -4.83 -0.66 15.06
C ARG A 33 -4.74 -2.19 15.04
N GLY A 34 -5.38 -2.84 14.07
CA GLY A 34 -5.37 -4.30 13.94
C GLY A 34 -4.03 -4.87 13.48
N THR A 35 -3.18 -4.05 12.87
CA THR A 35 -1.86 -4.45 12.38
C THR A 35 -0.70 -3.86 13.17
N MET A 36 -0.94 -3.30 14.37
CA MET A 36 0.14 -2.66 15.17
C MET A 36 1.25 -3.64 15.53
N ASP A 37 0.90 -4.90 15.79
CA ASP A 37 1.85 -5.94 16.19
C ASP A 37 2.42 -6.72 14.99
N MET A 38 2.02 -6.35 13.77
CA MET A 38 2.53 -6.98 12.55
C MET A 38 3.82 -6.29 12.10
N GLY A 39 4.79 -7.08 11.65
CA GLY A 39 6.05 -6.58 11.12
C GLY A 39 6.66 -7.57 10.13
N LEU A 40 7.77 -7.16 9.52
CA LEU A 40 8.56 -8.02 8.64
C LEU A 40 9.55 -8.82 9.50
N LEU A 41 9.52 -10.14 9.39
CA LEU A 41 10.43 -11.04 10.09
C LEU A 41 11.55 -11.49 9.14
N TYR A 42 12.76 -10.98 9.36
CA TYR A 42 13.94 -11.43 8.64
C TYR A 42 14.57 -12.60 9.39
N SER A 43 14.49 -13.79 8.81
CA SER A 43 15.15 -14.98 9.33
C SER A 43 16.58 -15.09 8.77
N ASN A 44 17.52 -15.61 9.57
CA ASN A 44 18.91 -15.85 9.13
C ASN A 44 19.03 -17.13 8.26
N ILE A 45 17.99 -17.46 7.49
CA ILE A 45 17.98 -18.65 6.65
C ILE A 45 18.91 -18.37 5.45
N LEU A 46 19.93 -19.21 5.32
CA LEU A 46 21.09 -19.10 4.41
C LEU A 46 20.77 -19.05 2.90
N LYS A 47 19.50 -19.09 2.50
CA LYS A 47 19.09 -18.94 1.10
C LYS A 47 18.83 -17.47 0.78
N LEU A 48 19.90 -16.79 0.42
CA LEU A 48 19.89 -15.42 -0.09
C LEU A 48 19.33 -15.38 -1.53
N GLU A 49 18.10 -15.83 -1.73
CA GLU A 49 17.41 -15.73 -3.03
C GLU A 49 16.73 -14.36 -3.10
N LEU A 50 17.19 -13.53 -4.03
CA LEU A 50 16.60 -12.22 -4.34
C LEU A 50 15.54 -12.42 -5.43
N ASN A 51 14.27 -12.25 -5.09
CA ASN A 51 13.17 -12.30 -6.04
C ASN A 51 12.62 -10.89 -6.29
N SER A 52 12.39 -10.56 -7.55
CA SER A 52 11.80 -9.29 -7.97
C SER A 52 10.47 -9.52 -8.68
N TYR A 53 9.47 -8.74 -8.30
CA TYR A 53 8.16 -8.70 -8.91
C TYR A 53 7.89 -7.30 -9.43
N ALA A 54 7.25 -7.20 -10.59
CA ALA A 54 6.77 -5.95 -11.16
C ALA A 54 5.31 -6.14 -11.58
N ASP A 55 4.51 -5.12 -11.32
CA ASP A 55 3.09 -5.09 -11.69
C ASP A 55 2.76 -3.75 -12.37
N ALA A 56 1.82 -3.80 -13.30
CA ALA A 56 1.33 -2.63 -14.02
C ALA A 56 -0.16 -2.81 -14.32
N GLY A 57 -0.98 -1.96 -13.70
CA GLY A 57 -2.42 -1.91 -13.95
C GLY A 57 -2.76 -0.84 -14.97
N TYR A 58 -3.19 -1.23 -16.18
CA TYR A 58 -3.71 -0.31 -17.20
C TYR A 58 -5.05 0.29 -16.76
N LEU A 59 -5.22 1.61 -16.91
CA LEU A 59 -6.43 2.36 -16.50
C LEU A 59 -6.86 2.14 -15.04
N SER A 60 -5.91 1.92 -14.15
CA SER A 60 -6.18 1.70 -12.72
C SER A 60 -6.72 2.93 -11.99
N ASP A 61 -6.63 4.13 -12.59
CA ASP A 61 -7.36 5.32 -12.16
C ASP A 61 -8.56 5.62 -13.09
N PRO A 62 -9.81 5.35 -12.66
CA PRO A 62 -11.01 5.62 -13.47
C PRO A 62 -11.25 7.11 -13.75
N HIS A 63 -10.65 8.01 -12.98
CA HIS A 63 -10.86 9.45 -13.12
C HIS A 63 -9.86 10.11 -14.08
N ASN A 64 -8.62 9.61 -14.12
CA ASN A 64 -7.54 10.23 -14.90
C ASN A 64 -6.92 9.32 -15.97
N GLY A 65 -7.34 8.04 -16.05
CA GLY A 65 -6.78 7.06 -16.99
C GLY A 65 -5.29 6.75 -16.78
N LYS A 66 -4.73 7.16 -15.65
CA LYS A 66 -3.31 6.92 -15.34
C LYS A 66 -3.11 5.47 -14.93
N SER A 67 -2.08 4.86 -15.49
CA SER A 67 -1.62 3.53 -15.12
C SER A 67 -0.83 3.59 -13.82
N GLN A 68 -1.12 2.68 -12.92
CA GLN A 68 -0.38 2.46 -11.69
C GLN A 68 0.62 1.34 -11.94
N THR A 69 1.89 1.59 -11.63
CA THR A 69 2.96 0.60 -11.72
C THR A 69 3.55 0.37 -10.35
N GLY A 70 4.11 -0.81 -10.12
CA GLY A 70 4.73 -1.13 -8.85
C GLY A 70 5.80 -2.20 -8.98
N TYR A 71 6.68 -2.24 -8.00
CA TYR A 71 7.63 -3.32 -7.85
C TYR A 71 7.73 -3.77 -6.40
N LEU A 72 8.17 -5.01 -6.22
CA LEU A 72 8.44 -5.64 -4.94
C LEU A 72 9.70 -6.50 -5.07
N PHE A 73 10.71 -6.18 -4.28
CA PHE A 73 11.90 -6.99 -4.08
C PHE A 73 11.78 -7.72 -2.75
N THR A 74 12.05 -9.02 -2.77
CA THR A 74 12.08 -9.88 -1.59
C THR A 74 13.43 -10.59 -1.49
N SER A 75 13.92 -10.79 -0.28
CA SER A 75 15.11 -11.58 0.02
C SER A 75 14.78 -12.58 1.13
N GLY A 76 15.12 -13.86 0.93
CA GLY A 76 14.79 -14.90 1.92
C GLY A 76 13.29 -15.00 2.22
N GLY A 77 12.45 -14.72 1.23
CA GLY A 77 10.98 -14.69 1.36
C GLY A 77 10.40 -13.44 2.03
N THR A 78 11.21 -12.45 2.41
CA THR A 78 10.77 -11.22 3.09
C THR A 78 10.98 -9.99 2.21
N ALA A 79 10.02 -9.05 2.19
CA ALA A 79 10.10 -7.83 1.39
C ALA A 79 11.20 -6.88 1.87
N ILE A 80 12.14 -6.49 0.99
CA ILE A 80 13.25 -5.57 1.31
C ILE A 80 13.08 -4.18 0.67
N SER A 81 12.37 -4.10 -0.45
CA SER A 81 12.13 -2.84 -1.15
C SER A 81 10.87 -2.97 -1.98
N TRP A 82 9.99 -1.98 -1.89
CA TRP A 82 8.77 -1.95 -2.69
C TRP A 82 8.44 -0.51 -3.02
N ARG A 83 7.74 -0.32 -4.13
CA ARG A 83 7.20 0.98 -4.51
C ARG A 83 5.95 0.78 -5.33
N SER A 84 4.99 1.66 -5.14
CA SER A 84 3.90 1.88 -6.07
C SER A 84 3.99 3.31 -6.59
N VAL A 85 3.85 3.47 -7.89
CA VAL A 85 3.86 4.75 -8.61
C VAL A 85 2.53 4.87 -9.34
N LYS A 86 1.92 6.04 -9.23
CA LYS A 86 0.67 6.40 -9.90
C LYS A 86 0.90 7.49 -10.93
#